data_AF-E0M4Z3-F1
#
_entry.id   AF-E0M4Z3-F1
#
_cell.length_a   1.000
_cell.length_b   1.000
_cell.length_c   1.000
_cell.angle_alpha   90.00
_cell.angle_beta   90.00
_cell.angle_gamma   90.00
#
_symmetry.space_group_name_H-M   'P 1'
#
loop_
_entity.id
_entity.type
_entity.pdbx_description
1 polymer ?
#
loop_
_entity_poly.entity_id
_entity_poly.type
_entity_poly.pdbx_seq_one_letter_code
_entity_poly.pdbx_strand_id
1 'polypeptide(L)'
;MLSSGTIYYLNEDEIVYYKKKSLEVNSDASIKLYQYYAFSNFIKPDMIKWLKISALQGNEIARYNYAVYLINKGDMIEASRLIDEIQSSGDAASANELREKIR
;
A
#
# COMPACT_ATOMS: atom_id res chain seq x y z
N MET A 1 11.16 -4.92 -24.20
CA MET A 1 10.51 -4.30 -23.03
C MET A 1 9.78 -5.39 -22.28
N LEU A 2 9.92 -5.47 -20.94
CA LEU A 2 9.11 -6.36 -20.12
C LEU A 2 7.77 -5.67 -19.82
N SER A 3 6.66 -6.40 -19.85
CA SER A 3 5.36 -5.91 -19.40
C SER A 3 5.34 -5.80 -17.88
N SER A 4 4.61 -4.82 -17.31
CA SER A 4 4.34 -4.74 -15.87
C SER A 4 3.80 -6.07 -15.33
N GLY A 5 2.98 -6.77 -16.11
CA GLY A 5 2.46 -8.09 -15.74
C GLY A 5 3.55 -9.13 -15.50
N THR A 6 4.67 -9.06 -16.23
CA THR A 6 5.83 -9.97 -16.08
C THR A 6 6.76 -9.53 -14.95
N ILE A 7 6.89 -8.22 -14.70
CA ILE A 7 7.79 -7.67 -13.66
C ILE A 7 7.27 -7.98 -12.26
N TYR A 8 5.95 -7.90 -12.06
CA TYR A 8 5.32 -8.09 -10.75
C TYR A 8 4.69 -9.47 -10.59
N TYR A 9 4.90 -10.37 -11.55
CA TYR A 9 4.38 -11.73 -11.46
C TYR A 9 5.01 -12.46 -10.28
N LEU A 10 4.18 -13.21 -9.55
CA LEU A 10 4.58 -14.15 -8.52
C LEU A 10 3.92 -15.49 -8.84
N ASN A 11 4.68 -16.57 -8.72
CA ASN A 11 4.13 -17.92 -8.73
C ASN A 11 3.49 -18.27 -7.37
N GLU A 12 2.83 -19.44 -7.28
CA GLU A 12 2.12 -19.85 -6.06
C GLU A 12 3.03 -19.95 -4.82
N ASP A 13 4.25 -20.49 -4.98
CA ASP A 13 5.21 -20.63 -3.89
C ASP A 13 5.68 -19.26 -3.38
N GLU A 14 5.93 -18.32 -4.30
CA GLU A 14 6.30 -16.94 -3.96
C GLU A 14 5.15 -16.22 -3.26
N ILE A 15 3.91 -16.41 -3.70
CA ILE A 15 2.72 -15.85 -3.04
C ILE A 15 2.63 -16.37 -1.60
N VAL A 16 2.79 -17.67 -1.38
CA VAL A 16 2.79 -18.27 -0.04
C VAL A 16 3.94 -17.73 0.82
N TYR A 17 5.13 -17.64 0.25
CA TYR A 17 6.31 -17.09 0.92
C TYR A 17 6.09 -15.65 1.39
N TYR A 18 5.65 -14.76 0.49
CA TYR A 18 5.42 -13.37 0.84
C TYR A 18 4.24 -13.19 1.80
N LYS A 19 3.20 -14.04 1.71
CA LYS A 19 2.10 -14.04 2.69
C LYS A 19 2.63 -14.31 4.10
N LYS A 20 3.47 -15.34 4.25
CA LYS A 20 4.10 -15.67 5.54
C LYS A 20 4.97 -14.52 6.04
N LYS A 21 5.83 -13.97 5.19
CA LYS A 21 6.71 -12.85 5.55
C LYS A 21 5.94 -11.60 5.97
N SER A 22 4.84 -11.30 5.27
CA SER A 22 3.97 -10.20 5.64
C SER A 22 3.37 -10.37 7.04
N LEU A 23 2.98 -11.59 7.44
CA LEU A 23 2.51 -11.87 8.80
C LEU A 23 3.60 -11.71 9.87
N GLU A 24 4.87 -11.81 9.49
CA GLU A 24 6.04 -11.49 10.33
C GLU A 24 6.36 -9.98 10.36
N VAL A 25 5.38 -9.12 10.03
CA VAL A 25 5.49 -7.64 10.01
C VAL A 25 6.50 -7.13 8.97
N ASN A 26 6.68 -7.87 7.87
CA ASN A 26 7.53 -7.43 6.77
C ASN A 26 6.73 -6.59 5.75
N SER A 27 6.93 -5.27 5.80
CA SER A 27 6.20 -4.31 4.96
C SER A 27 6.56 -4.41 3.47
N ASP A 28 7.78 -4.84 3.14
CA ASP A 28 8.23 -5.08 1.76
C ASP A 28 7.53 -6.30 1.15
N ALA A 29 7.33 -7.37 1.92
CA ALA A 29 6.56 -8.54 1.50
C ALA A 29 5.10 -8.16 1.21
N SER A 30 4.52 -7.30 2.03
CA SER A 30 3.19 -6.73 1.81
C SER A 30 3.15 -5.87 0.54
N ILE A 31 4.17 -5.04 0.27
CA ILE A 31 4.30 -4.29 -0.99
C ILE A 31 4.37 -5.23 -2.20
N LYS A 32 5.14 -6.32 -2.11
CA LYS A 32 5.27 -7.30 -3.21
C LYS A 32 3.94 -7.93 -3.58
N LEU A 33 3.16 -8.34 -2.58
CA LEU A 33 1.81 -8.86 -2.80
C LEU A 33 0.88 -7.80 -3.39
N TYR A 34 0.91 -6.57 -2.87
CA TYR A 34 0.16 -5.45 -3.45
C TYR A 34 0.48 -5.27 -4.93
N GLN A 35 1.77 -5.20 -5.30
CA GLN A 35 2.22 -5.03 -6.68
C GLN A 35 1.74 -6.17 -7.59
N TYR A 36 1.85 -7.41 -7.12
CA TYR A 36 1.35 -8.58 -7.85
C TYR A 36 -0.16 -8.48 -8.15
N TYR A 37 -0.96 -8.17 -7.13
CA TYR A 37 -2.41 -8.05 -7.29
C TYR A 37 -2.84 -6.78 -8.03
N ALA A 38 -2.01 -5.73 -8.07
CA ALA A 38 -2.28 -4.49 -8.80
C ALA A 38 -1.93 -4.59 -10.29
N PHE A 39 -0.83 -5.29 -10.63
CA PHE A 39 -0.21 -5.19 -11.96
C PHE A 39 -0.12 -6.50 -12.73
N SER A 40 -0.33 -7.65 -12.08
CA SER A 40 -0.24 -8.97 -12.72
C SER A 40 -1.53 -9.78 -12.64
N ASN A 41 -2.17 -9.85 -11.47
CA ASN A 41 -3.35 -10.69 -11.25
C ASN A 41 -4.67 -9.90 -11.13
N PHE A 42 -4.60 -8.59 -10.89
CA PHE A 42 -5.74 -7.65 -10.90
C PHE A 42 -6.90 -7.99 -9.94
N ILE A 43 -6.62 -8.62 -8.80
CA ILE A 43 -7.64 -8.91 -7.77
C ILE A 43 -7.75 -7.72 -6.80
N LYS A 44 -8.71 -6.83 -7.05
CA LYS A 44 -8.90 -5.58 -6.30
C LYS A 44 -9.02 -5.77 -4.77
N PRO A 45 -9.78 -6.74 -4.22
CA PRO A 45 -9.84 -6.95 -2.77
C PRO A 45 -8.47 -7.27 -2.15
N ASP A 46 -7.70 -8.16 -2.78
CA ASP A 46 -6.36 -8.51 -2.31
C ASP A 46 -5.39 -7.35 -2.48
N MET A 47 -5.45 -6.63 -3.60
CA MET A 47 -4.68 -5.42 -3.83
C MET A 47 -4.84 -4.42 -2.67
N ILE A 48 -6.08 -4.08 -2.30
CA ILE A 48 -6.35 -3.14 -1.19
C ILE A 48 -5.93 -3.72 0.15
N LYS A 49 -6.15 -5.02 0.38
CA LYS A 49 -5.74 -5.70 1.62
C LYS A 49 -4.23 -5.57 1.85
N TRP A 50 -3.41 -5.91 0.86
CA TRP A 50 -1.95 -5.89 1.02
C TRP A 50 -1.39 -4.48 1.06
N LEU A 51 -2.02 -3.55 0.34
CA LEU A 51 -1.72 -2.13 0.46
C LEU A 51 -1.95 -1.62 1.89
N LYS A 52 -3.11 -1.93 2.48
CA LYS A 52 -3.44 -1.59 3.87
C LYS A 52 -2.44 -2.19 4.85
N ILE A 53 -2.15 -3.48 4.74
CA ILE A 53 -1.22 -4.17 5.65
C ILE A 53 0.17 -3.52 5.58
N SER A 54 0.67 -3.25 4.38
CA SER A 54 1.98 -2.60 4.20
C SER A 54 2.02 -1.19 4.81
N ALA A 55 0.95 -0.41 4.63
CA ALA A 55 0.80 0.92 5.23
C ALA A 55 0.85 0.86 6.76
N LEU A 56 0.11 -0.07 7.37
CA LEU A 56 0.09 -0.27 8.83
C LEU A 56 1.43 -0.78 9.39
N GLN A 57 2.20 -1.52 8.59
CA GLN A 57 3.56 -1.96 8.93
C GLN A 57 4.61 -0.87 8.72
N GLY A 58 4.19 0.29 8.24
CA GLY A 58 5.00 1.49 8.18
C GLY A 58 5.74 1.73 6.88
N ASN A 59 5.39 1.05 5.79
CA ASN A 59 5.93 1.37 4.48
C ASN A 59 5.38 2.72 3.99
N GLU A 60 6.27 3.67 3.73
CA GLU A 60 5.93 5.06 3.38
C GLU A 60 5.13 5.14 2.08
N ILE A 61 5.55 4.41 1.05
CA ILE A 61 4.87 4.34 -0.25
C ILE A 61 3.46 3.78 -0.08
N ALA A 62 3.31 2.72 0.72
CA ALA A 62 2.01 2.13 1.00
C ALA A 62 1.11 3.07 1.79
N ARG A 63 1.64 3.79 2.81
CA ARG A 63 0.85 4.76 3.59
C ARG A 63 0.29 5.86 2.69
N TYR A 64 1.12 6.45 1.83
CA TYR A 64 0.66 7.47 0.88
C TYR A 64 -0.44 6.91 -0.04
N ASN A 65 -0.19 5.78 -0.69
CA ASN A 65 -1.14 5.19 -1.63
C ASN A 65 -2.45 4.75 -0.96
N TYR A 66 -2.38 4.24 0.28
CA TYR A 66 -3.55 3.86 1.06
C TYR A 66 -4.34 5.11 1.52
N ALA A 67 -3.66 6.19 1.91
CA ALA A 67 -4.32 7.47 2.21
C ALA A 67 -5.07 8.01 0.99
N VAL A 68 -4.45 8.01 -0.20
CA VAL A 68 -5.12 8.39 -1.46
C VAL A 68 -6.35 7.51 -1.73
N TYR A 69 -6.23 6.19 -1.52
CA TYR A 69 -7.37 5.28 -1.66
C TYR A 69 -8.53 5.64 -0.69
N LEU A 70 -8.23 5.95 0.57
CA LEU A 70 -9.24 6.33 1.56
C LEU A 70 -9.93 7.64 1.22
N ILE A 71 -9.17 8.65 0.77
CA ILE A 71 -9.71 9.94 0.29
C ILE A 71 -10.69 9.70 -0.85
N ASN A 72 -10.29 8.92 -1.86
CA ASN A 72 -11.14 8.61 -3.01
C ASN A 72 -12.39 7.79 -2.62
N LYS A 73 -12.31 7.00 -1.55
CA LYS A 73 -13.44 6.23 -1.00
C LYS A 73 -14.36 7.10 -0.13
N GLY A 74 -13.94 8.29 0.28
CA GLY A 74 -14.67 9.15 1.23
C GLY A 74 -14.38 8.86 2.70
N ASP A 75 -13.40 8.02 3.02
CA ASP A 75 -13.04 7.65 4.39
C ASP A 75 -12.05 8.65 5.00
N MET A 76 -12.56 9.87 5.25
CA MET A 76 -11.74 11.02 5.65
C MET A 76 -11.16 10.88 7.06
N ILE A 77 -11.79 10.07 7.92
CA ILE A 77 -11.31 9.82 9.30
C ILE A 77 -10.04 8.98 9.26
N GLU A 78 -10.06 7.82 8.58
CA GLU A 78 -8.88 6.97 8.48
C GLU A 78 -7.79 7.66 7.64
N ALA A 79 -8.17 8.42 6.60
CA ALA A 79 -7.22 9.20 5.79
C ALA A 79 -6.48 10.25 6.63
N SER A 80 -7.20 11.05 7.42
CA SER A 80 -6.59 12.09 8.28
C SER A 80 -5.60 11.49 9.27
N ARG A 81 -5.95 10.37 9.89
CA ARG A 81 -5.07 9.64 10.83
C ARG A 81 -3.76 9.20 10.16
N LEU A 82 -3.84 8.66 8.96
CA LEU A 82 -2.66 8.26 8.18
C LEU A 82 -1.79 9.46 7.77
N ILE A 83 -2.41 10.57 7.41
CA ILE A 83 -1.69 11.81 7.06
C ILE A 83 -0.91 12.34 8.27
N ASP A 84 -1.49 12.30 9.47
CA ASP A 84 -0.81 12.69 10.72
C ASP A 84 0.40 11.76 11.01
N GLU A 85 0.27 10.46 10.74
CA GLU A 85 1.38 9.50 10.87
C GLU A 85 2.49 9.77 9.86
N ILE A 86 2.15 10.05 8.58
CA ILE A 86 3.12 10.39 7.52
C ILE A 86 3.92 11.64 7.93
N GLN A 87 3.23 12.67 8.41
CA GLN A 87 3.84 13.90 8.93
C GLN A 87 4.80 13.61 10.08
N SER A 88 4.41 12.75 11.01
CA SER A 88 5.21 12.39 12.19
C SER A 88 6.44 11.55 11.84
N SER A 89 6.39 10.78 10.75
CA SER A 89 7.56 10.05 10.23
C SER A 89 8.58 10.94 9.50
N GLY A 90 8.33 12.24 9.36
CA GLY A 90 9.24 13.20 8.76
C GLY A 90 8.98 13.53 7.29
N ASP A 91 7.98 12.89 6.65
CA ASP A 91 7.56 13.20 5.28
C ASP A 91 6.46 14.28 5.27
N ALA A 92 6.85 15.50 5.66
CA ALA A 92 5.95 16.63 5.73
C ALA A 92 5.38 17.04 4.37
N ALA A 93 6.13 16.82 3.28
CA ALA A 93 5.73 17.21 1.94
C ALA A 93 4.53 16.36 1.47
N SER A 94 4.65 15.04 1.57
CA SER A 94 3.56 14.12 1.23
C SER A 94 2.33 14.34 2.09
N ALA A 95 2.52 14.56 3.40
CA ALA A 95 1.40 14.83 4.31
C ALA A 95 0.64 16.12 3.92
N ASN A 96 1.35 17.22 3.64
CA ASN A 96 0.74 18.47 3.22
C ASN A 96 0.00 18.34 1.88
N GLU A 97 0.58 17.64 0.91
CA GLU A 97 -0.08 17.37 -0.38
C GLU A 97 -1.43 16.65 -0.18
N LEU A 98 -1.47 15.65 0.71
CA LEU A 98 -2.68 14.89 1.00
C LEU A 98 -3.72 15.71 1.78
N ARG A 99 -3.29 16.62 2.67
CA ARG A 99 -4.20 17.52 3.41
C ARG A 99 -4.99 18.43 2.49
N GLU A 100 -4.37 18.95 1.44
CA GLU A 100 -5.07 19.79 0.46
C GLU A 100 -6.16 19.02 -0.30
N LYS A 101 -6.07 17.68 -0.39
CA LYS A 101 -7.06 16.84 -1.07
C LYS A 101 -8.29 16.52 -0.22
N ILE A 102 -8.24 16.74 1.09
CA ILE A 102 -9.36 16.48 2.02
C ILE A 102 -10.08 17.75 2.49
N ARG A 103 -9.60 18.91 2.05
CA ARG A 103 -10.18 20.23 2.35
C ARG A 103 -11.34 20.55 1.43
#